data_AF-A0AAX3IFJ1-F1
#
_entry.id   AF-A0AAX3IFJ1-F1
#
_cell.length_a   1.000
_cell.length_b   1.000
_cell.length_c   1.000
_cell.angle_alpha   90.00
_cell.angle_beta   90.00
_cell.angle_gamma   90.00
#
_symmetry.space_group_name_H-M   'P 1'
#
loop_
_entity.id
_entity.type
_entity.pdbx_description
1 polymer ?
#
loop_
_entity_poly.entity_id
_entity_poly.type
_entity_poly.pdbx_seq_one_letter_code
_entity_poly.pdbx_strand_id
1 'polypeptide(L)'
;MNDRLAQAKKEFQDLIAEVSDALEYELTKPYTKGDMVRRGQHLFQAIIAVPANTPPPNPGYWFDVGTVAETNAAMALEISKNSSAVEAVDGRVKATSEKLDGVYALVKSGSVGDEAGSVGDDTSSVGVWSLMSAIAERDFAQSQRSDGLEAKVGQNAASILDVAKTSATVTQALASRVTTLSTKVDANASTFTSQVNLLTAADKAQGEKLENVRVEAGKNNSNIQETNRVLATTDGKVSAMKTLKVETSKNGKKVIAGLALGADGDTAEIIAFAQRFSVVDEVGGALVTPFVVDNGQVFINTAVINTAFIQNIVLGMTLTSETKDANGLPLLEINVKAGTFTLRSAGGGGSALLNNDGLAVFDAGGVKRTMVGRLS
;
A
#
# COMPACT_ATOMS: atom_id res chain seq x y z
N MET A 1 -64.33 -17.31 33.91
CA MET A 1 -62.91 -16.99 33.64
C MET A 1 -62.64 -17.01 32.13
N ASN A 2 -63.15 -18.00 31.40
CA ASN A 2 -63.02 -18.12 29.94
C ASN A 2 -63.49 -16.89 29.15
N ASP A 3 -64.61 -16.25 29.52
CA ASP A 3 -65.10 -15.06 28.81
C ASP A 3 -64.15 -13.86 28.95
N ARG A 4 -63.52 -13.69 30.11
CA ARG A 4 -62.52 -12.62 30.34
C ARG A 4 -61.22 -12.88 29.58
N LEU A 5 -60.82 -14.14 29.42
CA LEU A 5 -59.62 -14.51 28.66
C LEU A 5 -59.85 -14.34 27.15
N ALA A 6 -61.03 -14.75 26.65
CA ALA A 6 -61.41 -14.53 25.26
C ALA A 6 -61.51 -13.03 24.92
N GLN A 7 -62.03 -12.23 25.85
CA GLN A 7 -62.11 -10.78 25.69
C GLN A 7 -60.71 -10.11 25.71
N ALA A 8 -59.83 -10.50 26.64
CA ALA A 8 -58.45 -10.00 26.67
C ALA A 8 -57.67 -10.36 25.39
N LYS A 9 -57.88 -11.57 24.84
CA LYS A 9 -57.27 -11.98 23.56
C LYS A 9 -57.75 -11.10 22.40
N LYS A 10 -59.05 -10.77 22.36
CA LYS A 10 -59.63 -9.91 21.33
C LYS A 10 -59.11 -8.47 21.45
N GLU A 11 -59.09 -7.92 22.66
CA GLU A 11 -58.53 -6.59 22.92
C GLU A 11 -57.04 -6.49 22.53
N PHE A 12 -56.26 -7.54 22.77
CA PHE A 12 -54.85 -7.59 22.37
C PHE A 12 -54.67 -7.69 20.84
N GLN A 13 -55.52 -8.45 20.16
CA GLN A 13 -55.54 -8.52 18.70
C GLN A 13 -55.91 -7.17 18.06
N ASP A 14 -56.88 -6.46 18.66
CA ASP A 14 -57.30 -5.14 18.21
C ASP A 14 -56.19 -4.09 18.45
N LEU A 15 -55.50 -4.14 19.60
CA LEU A 15 -54.33 -3.29 19.91
C LEU A 15 -53.14 -3.52 18.94
N ILE A 16 -52.87 -4.76 18.57
CA ILE A 16 -51.84 -5.07 17.58
C ILE A 16 -52.22 -4.54 16.19
N ALA A 17 -53.49 -4.63 15.80
CA ALA A 17 -53.97 -4.06 14.55
C ALA A 17 -53.81 -2.53 14.53
N GLU A 18 -54.11 -1.87 15.64
CA GLU A 18 -53.98 -0.42 15.80
C GLU A 18 -52.51 0.06 15.73
N VAL A 19 -51.58 -0.66 16.35
CA VAL A 19 -50.13 -0.34 16.30
C VAL A 19 -49.52 -0.65 14.92
N SER A 20 -50.03 -1.65 14.21
CA SER A 20 -49.57 -2.02 12.86
C SER A 20 -49.91 -0.94 11.81
N ASP A 21 -51.01 -0.20 12.00
CA ASP A 21 -51.44 0.84 11.07
C ASP A 21 -50.67 2.15 11.27
N ALA A 22 -50.32 2.48 12.52
CA ALA A 22 -49.58 3.70 12.88
C ALA A 22 -48.11 3.74 12.37
N LEU A 23 -47.58 2.60 11.91
CA LEU A 23 -46.20 2.49 11.46
C LEU A 23 -46.03 2.56 9.94
N GLU A 24 -47.08 2.78 9.15
CA GLU A 24 -46.95 2.78 7.68
C GLU A 24 -45.97 3.87 7.17
N TYR A 25 -45.11 3.50 6.22
CA TYR A 25 -44.11 4.41 5.63
C TYR A 25 -44.80 5.53 4.83
N GLU A 26 -44.51 6.77 5.20
CA GLU A 26 -44.98 7.98 4.54
C GLU A 26 -43.88 8.54 3.62
N LEU A 27 -44.18 8.71 2.33
CA LEU A 27 -43.19 9.12 1.32
C LEU A 27 -42.58 10.50 1.60
N THR A 28 -43.36 11.41 2.19
CA THR A 28 -43.01 12.82 2.39
C THR A 28 -42.31 13.12 3.70
N LYS A 29 -42.21 12.14 4.61
CA LYS A 29 -41.68 12.32 5.96
C LYS A 29 -40.20 11.91 6.02
N PRO A 30 -39.31 12.77 6.56
CA PRO A 30 -37.95 12.36 6.91
C PRO A 30 -37.96 11.54 8.22
N TYR A 31 -37.07 10.55 8.32
CA TYR A 31 -36.96 9.67 9.49
C TYR A 31 -35.57 9.78 10.12
N THR A 32 -35.49 9.63 11.44
CA THR A 32 -34.25 9.63 12.21
C THR A 32 -33.74 8.22 12.45
N LYS A 33 -32.45 8.09 12.79
CA LYS A 33 -31.85 6.78 13.10
C LYS A 33 -32.61 6.12 14.26
N GLY A 34 -33.05 4.89 14.04
CA GLY A 34 -33.80 4.10 15.00
C GLY A 34 -35.31 4.08 14.76
N ASP A 35 -35.83 5.00 13.95
CA ASP A 35 -37.26 5.04 13.61
C ASP A 35 -37.68 3.78 12.83
N MET A 36 -38.89 3.30 13.13
CA MET A 36 -39.47 2.09 12.57
C MET A 36 -40.58 2.46 11.60
N VAL A 37 -40.59 1.81 10.44
CA VAL A 37 -41.65 1.97 9.43
C VAL A 37 -42.05 0.63 8.85
N ARG A 38 -43.32 0.46 8.53
CA ARG A 38 -43.91 -0.69 7.88
C ARG A 38 -44.12 -0.37 6.41
N ARG A 39 -43.69 -1.25 5.52
CA ARG A 39 -44.02 -1.19 4.10
C ARG A 39 -44.48 -2.57 3.63
N GLY A 40 -45.75 -2.69 3.26
CA GLY A 40 -46.35 -4.00 3.02
C GLY A 40 -46.38 -4.84 4.29
N GLN A 41 -45.86 -6.07 4.24
CA GLN A 41 -45.84 -6.99 5.39
C GLN A 41 -44.55 -6.94 6.22
N HIS A 42 -43.58 -6.10 5.84
CA HIS A 42 -42.26 -6.02 6.46
C HIS A 42 -42.11 -4.76 7.32
N LEU A 43 -41.37 -4.90 8.42
CA LEU A 43 -40.98 -3.82 9.32
C LEU A 43 -39.52 -3.46 9.05
N PHE A 44 -39.23 -2.17 8.91
CA PHE A 44 -37.90 -1.66 8.62
C PHE A 44 -37.46 -0.66 9.67
N GLN A 45 -36.19 -0.72 10.07
CA GLN A 45 -35.56 0.23 10.99
C GLN A 45 -34.57 1.13 10.26
N ALA A 46 -34.63 2.44 10.51
CA ALA A 46 -33.67 3.39 9.99
C ALA A 46 -32.28 3.19 10.66
N ILE A 47 -31.25 2.81 9.89
CA ILE A 47 -29.89 2.63 10.42
C ILE A 47 -29.10 3.94 10.51
N ILE A 48 -29.52 4.94 9.74
CA ILE A 48 -29.03 6.33 9.72
C ILE A 48 -30.23 7.27 9.46
N ALA A 49 -30.01 8.59 9.49
CA ALA A 49 -31.07 9.54 9.12
C ALA A 49 -31.51 9.34 7.66
N VAL A 50 -32.82 9.21 7.42
CA VAL A 50 -33.40 8.91 6.11
C VAL A 50 -34.09 10.16 5.55
N PRO A 51 -33.62 10.71 4.41
CA PRO A 51 -34.29 11.81 3.73
C PRO A 51 -35.66 11.41 3.18
N ALA A 52 -36.58 12.38 3.06
CA ALA A 52 -37.86 12.18 2.38
C ALA A 52 -37.67 11.62 0.95
N ASN A 53 -38.65 10.86 0.46
CA ASN A 53 -38.60 10.12 -0.81
C ASN A 53 -37.58 8.95 -0.89
N THR A 54 -37.15 8.39 0.24
CA THR A 54 -36.22 7.23 0.28
C THR A 54 -36.93 5.97 0.77
N PRO A 55 -37.74 5.29 -0.07
CA PRO A 55 -38.56 4.16 0.38
C PRO A 55 -37.71 2.93 0.71
N PRO A 56 -38.02 2.18 1.79
CA PRO A 56 -37.47 0.84 2.00
C PRO A 56 -37.97 -0.12 0.91
N PRO A 57 -37.19 -1.09 0.40
CA PRO A 57 -35.88 -1.51 0.89
C PRO A 57 -34.74 -0.72 0.21
N ASN A 58 -34.02 0.08 1.00
CA ASN A 58 -32.73 0.65 0.61
C ASN A 58 -31.70 0.29 1.69
N PRO A 59 -30.78 -0.67 1.44
CA PRO A 59 -29.89 -1.21 2.47
C PRO A 59 -28.89 -0.19 3.02
N GLY A 60 -28.71 0.97 2.37
CA GLY A 60 -27.91 2.07 2.92
C GLY A 60 -28.60 2.86 4.03
N TYR A 61 -29.93 2.77 4.13
CA TYR A 61 -30.75 3.60 5.03
C TYR A 61 -31.69 2.77 5.93
N TRP A 62 -32.13 1.59 5.47
CA TRP A 62 -33.14 0.77 6.12
C TRP A 62 -32.62 -0.67 6.35
N PHE A 63 -32.80 -1.17 7.56
CA PHE A 63 -32.59 -2.56 7.94
C PHE A 63 -33.94 -3.27 8.01
N ASP A 64 -34.10 -4.38 7.29
CA ASP A 64 -35.31 -5.23 7.34
C ASP A 64 -35.32 -6.02 8.66
N VAL A 65 -36.30 -5.74 9.50
CA VAL A 65 -36.49 -6.39 10.80
C VAL A 65 -37.30 -7.67 10.67
N GLY A 66 -37.88 -7.93 9.49
CA GLY A 66 -38.66 -9.11 9.17
C GLY A 66 -40.15 -8.82 8.95
N THR A 67 -40.95 -9.87 8.78
CA THR A 67 -42.39 -9.71 8.57
C THR A 67 -43.14 -9.52 9.89
N VAL A 68 -44.05 -8.54 9.92
CA VAL A 68 -44.99 -8.37 11.05
C VAL A 68 -45.85 -9.64 11.21
N ALA A 69 -46.10 -10.34 10.09
CA ALA A 69 -46.78 -11.62 10.07
C ALA A 69 -46.01 -12.74 10.81
N GLU A 70 -44.68 -12.85 10.69
CA GLU A 70 -43.88 -13.83 11.44
C GLU A 70 -43.82 -13.52 12.94
N THR A 71 -43.68 -12.24 13.31
CA THR A 71 -43.70 -11.83 14.73
C THR A 71 -45.08 -12.07 15.35
N ASN A 72 -46.16 -11.71 14.64
CA ASN A 72 -47.52 -11.97 15.09
C ASN A 72 -47.86 -13.46 15.11
N ALA A 73 -47.37 -14.24 14.15
CA ALA A 73 -47.54 -15.70 14.17
C ALA A 73 -46.81 -16.32 15.36
N ALA A 74 -45.60 -15.84 15.70
CA ALA A 74 -44.85 -16.31 16.86
C ALA A 74 -45.55 -15.96 18.19
N MET A 75 -46.03 -14.71 18.34
CA MET A 75 -46.79 -14.28 19.52
C MET A 75 -48.15 -14.97 19.62
N ALA A 76 -48.87 -15.15 18.51
CA ALA A 76 -50.13 -15.89 18.48
C ALA A 76 -49.91 -17.37 18.83
N LEU A 77 -48.81 -17.98 18.37
CA LEU A 77 -48.42 -19.34 18.73
C LEU A 77 -48.09 -19.43 20.23
N GLU A 78 -47.39 -18.46 20.79
CA GLU A 78 -47.06 -18.41 22.22
C GLU A 78 -48.31 -18.19 23.09
N ILE A 79 -49.19 -17.27 22.70
CA ILE A 79 -50.48 -17.04 23.36
C ILE A 79 -51.37 -18.29 23.25
N SER A 80 -51.38 -18.97 22.11
CA SER A 80 -52.09 -20.25 21.94
C SER A 80 -51.53 -21.33 22.86
N LYS A 81 -50.21 -21.43 22.98
CA LYS A 81 -49.55 -22.37 23.91
C LYS A 81 -49.88 -22.04 25.37
N ASN A 82 -49.84 -20.76 25.75
CA ASN A 82 -50.21 -20.32 27.09
C ASN A 82 -51.69 -20.56 27.37
N SER A 83 -52.58 -20.35 26.39
CA SER A 83 -54.00 -20.67 26.51
C SER A 83 -54.23 -22.16 26.76
N SER A 84 -53.60 -23.04 25.97
CA SER A 84 -53.71 -24.50 26.17
C SER A 84 -53.12 -24.95 27.51
N ALA A 85 -52.04 -24.33 27.97
CA ALA A 85 -51.47 -24.61 29.29
C ALA A 85 -52.42 -24.19 30.42
N VAL A 86 -53.07 -23.03 30.29
CA VAL A 86 -54.07 -22.55 31.27
C VAL A 86 -55.30 -23.45 31.29
N GLU A 87 -55.81 -23.89 30.13
CA GLU A 87 -56.92 -24.85 30.06
C GLU A 87 -56.56 -26.20 30.69
N ALA A 88 -55.34 -26.68 30.47
CA ALA A 88 -54.85 -27.90 31.12
C ALA A 88 -54.75 -27.73 32.65
N VAL A 89 -54.30 -26.56 33.13
CA VAL A 89 -54.26 -26.24 34.57
C VAL A 89 -55.67 -26.16 35.15
N ASP A 90 -56.61 -25.48 34.49
CA ASP A 90 -57.99 -25.33 34.95
C ASP A 90 -58.71 -26.70 34.98
N GLY A 91 -58.50 -27.54 33.96
CA GLY A 91 -58.99 -28.91 33.92
C GLY A 91 -58.43 -29.77 35.06
N ARG A 92 -57.14 -29.63 35.38
CA ARG A 92 -56.51 -30.31 36.53
C ARG A 92 -57.05 -29.78 37.87
N VAL A 93 -57.24 -28.48 38.03
CA VAL A 93 -57.81 -27.87 39.24
C VAL A 93 -59.25 -28.35 39.45
N LYS A 94 -60.06 -28.39 38.39
CA LYS A 94 -61.43 -28.87 38.45
C LYS A 94 -61.51 -30.35 38.79
N ALA A 95 -60.70 -31.19 38.15
CA ALA A 95 -60.58 -32.61 38.47
C ALA A 95 -60.07 -32.85 39.91
N THR A 96 -59.14 -32.01 40.39
CA THR A 96 -58.65 -32.07 41.78
C THR A 96 -59.74 -31.64 42.75
N SER A 97 -60.55 -30.64 42.42
CA SER A 97 -61.69 -30.19 43.23
C SER A 97 -62.79 -31.26 43.29
N GLU A 98 -63.15 -31.87 42.16
CA GLU A 98 -64.14 -32.97 42.09
C GLU A 98 -63.63 -34.22 42.82
N LYS A 99 -62.33 -34.53 42.73
CA LYS A 99 -61.71 -35.65 43.45
C LYS A 99 -61.62 -35.36 44.95
N LEU A 100 -61.33 -34.11 45.35
CA LEU A 100 -61.32 -33.69 46.75
C LEU A 100 -62.74 -33.73 47.34
N ASP A 101 -63.76 -33.24 46.63
CA ASP A 101 -65.17 -33.34 47.02
C ASP A 101 -65.62 -34.81 47.09
N GLY A 102 -65.21 -35.64 46.13
CA GLY A 102 -65.48 -37.08 46.13
C GLY A 102 -64.80 -37.81 47.30
N VAL A 103 -63.55 -37.45 47.62
CA VAL A 103 -62.83 -37.98 48.79
C VAL A 103 -63.47 -37.48 50.09
N TYR A 104 -63.90 -36.22 50.18
CA TYR A 104 -64.58 -35.68 51.36
C TYR A 104 -65.97 -36.32 51.57
N ALA A 105 -66.69 -36.60 50.48
CA ALA A 105 -67.94 -37.35 50.50
C ALA A 105 -67.74 -38.81 50.92
N LEU A 106 -66.67 -39.48 50.45
CA LEU A 106 -66.33 -40.85 50.84
C LEU A 106 -65.81 -40.94 52.29
N VAL A 107 -65.08 -39.92 52.77
CA VAL A 107 -64.60 -39.79 54.16
C VAL A 107 -65.75 -39.56 55.15
N LYS A 108 -66.85 -38.92 54.72
CA LYS A 108 -68.06 -38.74 55.55
C LYS A 108 -69.10 -39.85 55.41
N SER A 109 -69.17 -40.57 54.29
CA SER A 109 -70.09 -41.70 54.14
C SER A 109 -69.47 -42.98 54.70
N GLY A 110 -69.65 -43.21 55.99
CA GLY A 110 -69.33 -44.48 56.64
C GLY A 110 -67.99 -44.51 57.38
N SER A 111 -67.67 -43.47 58.16
CA SER A 111 -66.76 -43.67 59.30
C SER A 111 -67.41 -44.68 60.24
N VAL A 112 -66.89 -45.91 60.28
CA VAL A 112 -67.27 -46.90 61.29
C VAL A 112 -66.85 -46.33 62.64
N GLY A 113 -67.81 -45.81 63.40
CA GLY A 113 -67.57 -45.08 64.63
C GLY A 113 -68.68 -44.12 65.07
N ASP A 114 -69.63 -43.75 64.19
CA ASP A 114 -70.91 -43.19 64.64
C ASP A 114 -71.88 -44.35 64.94
N GLU A 115 -72.23 -44.45 66.21
CA GLU A 115 -73.09 -45.41 66.90
C GLU A 115 -73.83 -46.44 66.00
N ALA A 116 -73.24 -47.65 65.89
CA ALA A 116 -73.86 -48.98 65.62
C ALA A 116 -73.15 -49.89 64.60
N GLY A 117 -71.83 -49.78 64.37
CA GLY A 117 -71.07 -50.71 63.51
C GLY A 117 -70.06 -51.56 64.28
N SER A 118 -70.25 -52.89 64.29
CA SER A 118 -69.40 -53.86 65.00
C SER A 118 -68.04 -54.07 64.33
N VAL A 119 -66.98 -54.16 65.14
CA VAL A 119 -65.60 -54.52 64.74
C VAL A 119 -65.53 -56.03 64.57
N GLY A 120 -65.91 -56.55 63.40
CA GLY A 120 -65.86 -58.00 63.16
C GLY A 120 -66.43 -58.48 61.81
N ASP A 121 -66.40 -57.65 60.77
CA ASP A 121 -66.74 -58.10 59.41
C ASP A 121 -65.46 -58.52 58.68
N ASP A 122 -65.38 -59.78 58.23
CA ASP A 122 -64.29 -60.37 57.43
C ASP A 122 -64.08 -59.67 56.07
N THR A 123 -64.91 -58.67 55.75
CA THR A 123 -64.71 -57.76 54.60
C THR A 123 -64.00 -56.44 54.95
N SER A 124 -63.78 -56.14 56.23
CA SER A 124 -63.18 -54.89 56.71
C SER A 124 -61.65 -54.97 56.82
N SER A 125 -60.98 -54.82 55.67
CA SER A 125 -59.52 -54.87 55.54
C SER A 125 -58.85 -53.56 55.92
N VAL A 126 -58.90 -53.14 57.19
CA VAL A 126 -58.32 -51.87 57.68
C VAL A 126 -56.82 -51.72 57.29
N GLY A 127 -56.08 -52.84 57.21
CA GLY A 127 -54.68 -52.86 56.76
C GLY A 127 -54.48 -52.63 55.26
N VAL A 128 -55.36 -53.17 54.40
CA VAL A 128 -55.29 -52.99 52.93
C VAL A 128 -55.70 -51.56 52.56
N TRP A 129 -56.66 -50.98 53.26
CA TRP A 129 -57.13 -49.61 53.05
C TRP A 129 -56.12 -48.54 53.50
N SER A 130 -55.43 -48.76 54.62
CA SER A 130 -54.30 -47.91 55.04
C SER A 130 -53.14 -47.96 54.02
N LEU A 131 -52.86 -49.15 53.48
CA LEU A 131 -51.85 -49.34 52.44
C LEU A 131 -52.23 -48.65 51.11
N MET A 132 -53.48 -48.77 50.66
CA MET A 132 -53.96 -48.08 49.43
C MET A 132 -53.93 -46.56 49.58
N SER A 133 -54.26 -46.04 50.76
CA SER A 133 -54.16 -44.60 51.05
C SER A 133 -52.72 -44.12 51.03
N ALA A 134 -51.79 -44.89 51.63
CA ALA A 134 -50.36 -44.59 51.59
C ALA A 134 -49.78 -44.67 50.15
N ILE A 135 -50.26 -45.61 49.32
CA ILE A 135 -49.89 -45.71 47.90
C ILE A 135 -50.41 -44.51 47.12
N ALA A 136 -51.67 -44.11 47.32
CA ALA A 136 -52.25 -42.95 46.64
C ALA A 136 -51.53 -41.64 47.01
N GLU A 137 -51.18 -41.45 48.28
CA GLU A 137 -50.39 -40.31 48.75
C GLU A 137 -48.98 -40.32 48.14
N ARG A 138 -48.34 -41.50 48.07
CA ARG A 138 -47.04 -41.68 47.43
C ARG A 138 -47.09 -41.39 45.92
N ASP A 139 -48.09 -41.90 45.22
CA ASP A 139 -48.25 -41.71 43.78
C ASP A 139 -48.59 -40.25 43.46
N PHE A 140 -49.34 -39.56 44.32
CA PHE A 140 -49.57 -38.11 44.25
C PHE A 140 -48.28 -37.31 44.47
N ALA A 141 -47.51 -37.64 45.51
CA ALA A 141 -46.20 -37.04 45.75
C ALA A 141 -45.22 -37.30 44.58
N GLN A 142 -45.29 -38.47 43.95
CA GLN A 142 -44.50 -38.81 42.77
C GLN A 142 -44.96 -38.01 41.53
N SER A 143 -46.26 -37.85 41.32
CA SER A 143 -46.81 -37.02 40.24
C SER A 143 -46.39 -35.57 40.39
N GLN A 144 -46.52 -34.98 41.58
CA GLN A 144 -46.06 -33.61 41.82
C GLN A 144 -44.56 -33.45 41.58
N ARG A 145 -43.75 -34.44 41.97
CA ARG A 145 -42.32 -34.47 41.65
C ARG A 145 -42.06 -34.55 40.13
N SER A 146 -42.86 -35.33 39.41
CA SER A 146 -42.76 -35.49 37.95
C SER A 146 -43.13 -34.19 37.23
N ASP A 147 -44.24 -33.56 37.60
CA ASP A 147 -44.66 -32.26 37.05
C ASP A 147 -43.60 -31.18 37.31
N GLY A 148 -43.02 -31.15 38.53
CA GLY A 148 -41.94 -30.24 38.88
C GLY A 148 -40.64 -30.51 38.10
N LEU A 149 -40.34 -31.79 37.81
CA LEU A 149 -39.20 -32.18 36.98
C LEU A 149 -39.43 -31.76 35.52
N GLU A 150 -40.61 -31.98 34.97
CA GLU A 150 -40.98 -31.60 33.61
C GLU A 150 -40.91 -30.08 33.42
N ALA A 151 -41.40 -29.31 34.38
CA ALA A 151 -41.25 -27.85 34.39
C ALA A 151 -39.77 -27.42 34.41
N LYS A 152 -38.93 -28.05 35.25
CA LYS A 152 -37.47 -27.79 35.28
C LYS A 152 -36.79 -28.18 33.96
N VAL A 153 -37.17 -29.29 33.34
CA VAL A 153 -36.64 -29.72 32.05
C VAL A 153 -37.02 -28.72 30.96
N GLY A 154 -38.27 -28.23 30.94
CA GLY A 154 -38.70 -27.17 30.03
C GLY A 154 -37.92 -25.86 30.22
N GLN A 155 -37.72 -25.43 31.47
CA GLN A 155 -36.89 -24.26 31.80
C GLN A 155 -35.42 -24.45 31.36
N ASN A 156 -34.85 -25.63 31.58
CA ASN A 156 -33.49 -25.95 31.14
C ASN A 156 -33.38 -25.94 29.61
N ALA A 157 -34.36 -26.50 28.89
CA ALA A 157 -34.38 -26.49 27.43
C ALA A 157 -34.43 -25.05 26.86
N ALA A 158 -35.25 -24.19 27.45
CA ALA A 158 -35.31 -22.77 27.09
C ALA A 158 -33.98 -22.05 27.37
N SER A 159 -33.35 -22.30 28.52
CA SER A 159 -32.05 -21.72 28.88
C SER A 159 -30.94 -22.18 27.93
N ILE A 160 -30.94 -23.46 27.53
CA ILE A 160 -29.98 -24.00 26.55
C ILE A 160 -30.16 -23.34 25.17
N LEU A 161 -31.41 -23.13 24.75
CA LEU A 161 -31.71 -22.45 23.48
C LEU A 161 -31.21 -21.00 23.48
N ASP A 162 -31.36 -20.29 24.60
CA ASP A 162 -30.87 -18.92 24.76
C ASP A 162 -29.33 -18.84 24.71
N VAL A 163 -28.65 -19.77 25.39
CA VAL A 163 -27.18 -19.91 25.31
C VAL A 163 -26.74 -20.23 23.88
N ALA A 164 -27.44 -21.11 23.16
CA ALA A 164 -27.12 -21.45 21.77
C ALA A 164 -27.26 -20.24 20.83
N LYS A 165 -28.34 -19.45 20.97
CA LYS A 165 -28.54 -18.20 20.22
C LYS A 165 -27.47 -17.15 20.54
N THR A 166 -27.15 -16.99 21.82
CA THR A 166 -26.11 -16.07 22.27
C THR A 166 -24.74 -16.47 21.71
N SER A 167 -24.40 -17.76 21.76
CA SER A 167 -23.16 -18.30 21.18
C SER A 167 -23.06 -18.09 19.67
N ALA A 168 -24.17 -18.31 18.93
CA ALA A 168 -24.22 -18.04 17.49
C ALA A 168 -24.00 -16.55 17.18
N THR A 169 -24.62 -15.66 17.95
CA THR A 169 -24.47 -14.19 17.82
C THR A 169 -23.03 -13.76 18.09
N VAL A 170 -22.40 -14.30 19.15
CA VAL A 170 -20.98 -14.05 19.47
C VAL A 170 -20.07 -14.56 18.35
N THR A 171 -20.37 -15.74 17.78
CA THR A 171 -19.60 -16.31 16.66
C THR A 171 -19.68 -15.43 15.42
N GLN A 172 -20.86 -14.90 15.09
CA GLN A 172 -21.03 -13.95 13.99
C GLN A 172 -20.27 -12.63 14.24
N ALA A 173 -20.35 -12.09 15.45
CA ALA A 173 -19.59 -10.89 15.83
C ALA A 173 -18.08 -11.13 15.77
N LEU A 174 -17.60 -12.29 16.21
CA LEU A 174 -16.20 -12.68 16.12
C LEU A 174 -15.76 -12.83 14.66
N ALA A 175 -16.56 -13.47 13.80
CA ALA A 175 -16.29 -13.59 12.38
C ALA A 175 -16.17 -12.20 11.72
N SER A 176 -17.09 -11.29 12.03
CA SER A 176 -17.03 -9.90 11.55
C SER A 176 -15.76 -9.17 12.02
N ARG A 177 -15.36 -9.35 13.28
CA ARG A 177 -14.08 -8.79 13.81
C ARG A 177 -12.87 -9.42 13.12
N VAL A 178 -12.87 -10.71 12.85
CA VAL A 178 -11.80 -11.41 12.12
C VAL A 178 -11.70 -10.91 10.68
N THR A 179 -12.82 -10.76 9.97
CA THR A 179 -12.82 -10.17 8.62
C THR A 179 -12.29 -8.73 8.63
N THR A 180 -12.73 -7.92 9.59
CA THR A 180 -12.25 -6.53 9.75
C THR A 180 -10.76 -6.48 10.10
N LEU A 181 -10.27 -7.43 10.89
CA LEU A 181 -8.85 -7.53 11.22
C LEU A 181 -8.04 -7.96 9.99
N SER A 182 -8.53 -8.93 9.20
CA SER A 182 -7.90 -9.37 7.96
C SER A 182 -7.73 -8.20 6.99
N THR A 183 -8.78 -7.41 6.76
CA THR A 183 -8.71 -6.27 5.85
C THR A 183 -7.74 -5.19 6.35
N LYS A 184 -7.67 -4.96 7.66
CA LYS A 184 -6.67 -4.05 8.25
C LYS A 184 -5.25 -4.60 8.11
N VAL A 185 -5.04 -5.90 8.28
CA VAL A 185 -3.73 -6.54 8.09
C VAL A 185 -3.28 -6.45 6.64
N ASP A 186 -4.17 -6.70 5.68
CA ASP A 186 -3.87 -6.58 4.25
C ASP A 186 -3.55 -5.14 3.85
N ALA A 187 -4.32 -4.17 4.36
CA ALA A 187 -4.05 -2.74 4.17
C ALA A 187 -2.70 -2.32 4.78
N ASN A 188 -2.37 -2.83 5.97
CA ASN A 188 -1.09 -2.59 6.62
C ASN A 188 0.06 -3.21 5.83
N ALA A 189 -0.09 -4.43 5.30
CA ALA A 189 0.93 -5.09 4.47
C ALA A 189 1.21 -4.30 3.18
N SER A 190 0.16 -3.77 2.55
CA SER A 190 0.29 -2.89 1.38
C SER A 190 1.00 -1.57 1.72
N THR A 191 0.59 -0.93 2.82
CA THR A 191 1.22 0.31 3.32
C THR A 191 2.69 0.08 3.66
N PHE A 192 3.02 -1.02 4.33
CA PHE A 192 4.38 -1.41 4.67
C PHE A 192 5.23 -1.63 3.41
N THR A 193 4.71 -2.35 2.42
CA THR A 193 5.40 -2.56 1.13
C THR A 193 5.67 -1.23 0.42
N SER A 194 4.70 -0.32 0.41
CA SER A 194 4.87 1.03 -0.15
C SER A 194 5.93 1.84 0.61
N GLN A 195 5.91 1.81 1.95
CA GLN A 195 6.92 2.45 2.78
C GLN A 195 8.32 1.87 2.56
N VAL A 196 8.46 0.55 2.45
CA VAL A 196 9.75 -0.09 2.13
C VAL A 196 10.29 0.36 0.78
N ASN A 197 9.43 0.45 -0.24
CA ASN A 197 9.82 0.96 -1.56
C ASN A 197 10.24 2.45 -1.51
N LEU A 198 9.53 3.27 -0.73
CA LEU A 198 9.87 4.69 -0.53
C LEU A 198 11.18 4.85 0.26
N LEU A 199 11.39 4.07 1.31
CA LEU A 199 12.63 4.07 2.10
C LEU A 199 13.81 3.60 1.25
N THR A 200 13.65 2.57 0.42
CA THR A 200 14.69 2.13 -0.53
C THR A 200 15.02 3.23 -1.55
N ALA A 201 14.03 4.02 -1.97
CA ALA A 201 14.25 5.18 -2.82
C ALA A 201 14.94 6.35 -2.09
N ALA A 202 14.64 6.54 -0.79
CA ALA A 202 15.22 7.58 0.06
C ALA A 202 16.62 7.25 0.58
N ASP A 203 16.93 5.97 0.81
CA ASP A 203 18.26 5.46 1.20
C ASP A 203 19.29 5.55 0.07
N LYS A 204 18.90 6.01 -1.13
CA LYS A 204 19.85 6.49 -2.13
C LYS A 204 20.63 7.66 -1.52
N ALA A 205 21.92 7.45 -1.25
CA ALA A 205 22.82 8.50 -0.82
C ALA A 205 23.03 9.48 -1.98
N GLN A 206 22.12 10.46 -2.08
CA GLN A 206 22.22 11.59 -2.98
C GLN A 206 22.82 12.76 -2.20
N GLY A 207 24.11 12.97 -2.39
CA GLY A 207 24.76 14.20 -1.98
C GLY A 207 24.64 15.21 -3.12
N GLU A 208 23.75 16.20 -3.00
CA GLU A 208 23.68 17.32 -3.94
C GLU A 208 23.99 18.63 -3.22
N LYS A 209 24.95 19.39 -3.75
CA LYS A 209 25.32 20.71 -3.28
C LYS A 209 25.31 21.67 -4.46
N LEU A 210 24.47 22.70 -4.36
CA LEU A 210 24.40 23.79 -5.32
C LEU A 210 24.91 25.07 -4.65
N GLU A 211 25.94 25.67 -5.21
CA GLU A 211 26.39 27.01 -4.83
C GLU A 211 26.09 27.99 -5.96
N ASN A 212 25.48 29.13 -5.62
CA ASN A 212 25.16 30.18 -6.58
C ASN A 212 25.63 31.53 -6.04
N VAL A 213 26.53 32.19 -6.76
CA VAL A 213 27.02 33.53 -6.45
C VAL A 213 26.56 34.47 -7.56
N ARG A 214 25.70 35.42 -7.21
CA ARG A 214 25.13 36.38 -8.17
C ARG A 214 25.39 37.81 -7.71
N VAL A 215 25.80 38.65 -8.66
CA VAL A 215 25.90 40.11 -8.48
C VAL A 215 25.13 40.77 -9.61
N GLU A 216 24.39 41.83 -9.28
CA GLU A 216 23.59 42.59 -10.22
C GLU A 216 23.85 44.09 -10.04
N ALA A 217 24.07 44.78 -11.16
CA ALA A 217 24.30 46.23 -11.20
C ALA A 217 23.58 46.82 -12.41
N GLY A 218 22.37 47.34 -12.19
CA GLY A 218 21.50 47.86 -13.26
C GLY A 218 21.09 46.74 -14.23
N LYS A 219 21.46 46.87 -15.51
CA LYS A 219 21.21 45.85 -16.55
C LYS A 219 22.31 44.79 -16.66
N ASN A 220 23.38 44.92 -15.87
CA ASN A 220 24.51 44.00 -15.92
C ASN A 220 24.37 42.98 -14.79
N ASN A 221 24.64 41.71 -15.07
CA ASN A 221 24.68 40.68 -14.06
C ASN A 221 25.87 39.74 -14.28
N SER A 222 26.37 39.18 -13.20
CA SER A 222 27.33 38.09 -13.21
C SER A 222 26.83 37.01 -12.27
N ASN A 223 26.97 35.76 -12.69
CA ASN A 223 26.41 34.61 -12.00
C ASN A 223 27.36 33.41 -12.11
N ILE A 224 27.74 32.84 -10.99
CA ILE A 224 28.52 31.61 -10.88
C ILE A 224 27.60 30.55 -10.28
N GLN A 225 27.52 29.39 -10.94
CA GLN A 225 26.79 28.21 -10.47
C GLN A 225 27.75 27.03 -10.40
N GLU A 226 27.91 26.47 -9.21
CA GLU A 226 28.63 25.21 -8.98
C GLU A 226 27.65 24.15 -8.51
N THR A 227 27.58 23.02 -9.22
CA THR A 227 26.78 21.86 -8.82
C THR A 227 27.71 20.69 -8.58
N ASN A 228 27.73 20.19 -7.34
CA ASN A 228 28.39 18.95 -6.97
C ASN A 228 27.31 17.92 -6.66
N ARG A 229 27.27 16.82 -7.43
CA ARG A 229 26.31 15.73 -7.19
C ARG A 229 27.03 14.40 -7.15
N VAL A 230 26.80 13.65 -6.09
CA VAL A 230 27.21 12.25 -5.95
C VAL A 230 25.96 11.42 -5.77
N LEU A 231 25.86 10.34 -6.54
CA LEU A 231 24.75 9.40 -6.48
C LEU A 231 25.31 7.99 -6.34
N ALA A 232 24.93 7.31 -5.26
CA ALA A 232 25.15 5.89 -5.08
C ALA A 232 23.81 5.16 -5.05
N THR A 233 23.65 4.12 -5.88
CA THR A 233 22.45 3.28 -5.90
C THR A 233 22.72 1.92 -5.27
N THR A 234 21.65 1.26 -4.82
CA THR A 234 21.67 -0.10 -4.25
C THR A 234 22.14 -1.17 -5.25
N ASP A 235 22.08 -0.87 -6.55
CA ASP A 235 22.53 -1.76 -7.63
C ASP A 235 24.06 -1.70 -7.85
N GLY A 236 24.79 -0.99 -6.98
CA GLY A 236 26.24 -0.83 -7.05
C GLY A 236 26.71 0.25 -8.04
N LYS A 237 25.79 0.96 -8.70
CA LYS A 237 26.15 2.09 -9.58
C LYS A 237 26.48 3.31 -8.74
N VAL A 238 27.64 3.90 -9.02
CA VAL A 238 28.09 5.14 -8.41
C VAL A 238 28.36 6.15 -9.51
N SER A 239 27.90 7.38 -9.33
CA SER A 239 28.26 8.47 -10.22
C SER A 239 28.59 9.72 -9.42
N ALA A 240 29.56 10.47 -9.91
CA ALA A 240 29.94 11.76 -9.40
C ALA A 240 29.98 12.74 -10.57
N MET A 241 29.33 13.88 -10.39
CA MET A 241 29.43 14.99 -11.34
C MET A 241 29.74 16.28 -10.60
N LYS A 242 30.61 17.08 -11.20
CA LYS A 242 30.92 18.44 -10.78
C LYS A 242 30.78 19.35 -11.98
N THR A 243 29.90 20.35 -11.89
CA THR A 243 29.76 21.37 -12.94
C THR A 243 30.07 22.74 -12.37
N LEU A 244 30.79 23.53 -13.14
CA LEU A 244 31.02 24.95 -12.90
C LEU A 244 30.51 25.70 -14.11
N LYS A 245 29.63 26.66 -13.88
CA LYS A 245 29.10 27.55 -14.90
C LYS A 245 29.32 28.98 -14.45
N VAL A 246 29.96 29.77 -15.30
CA VAL A 246 30.17 31.20 -15.10
C VAL A 246 29.48 31.94 -16.24
N GLU A 247 28.66 32.90 -15.88
CA GLU A 247 27.88 33.70 -16.80
C GLU A 247 28.05 35.17 -16.47
N THR A 248 28.24 36.00 -17.49
CA THR A 248 28.16 37.46 -17.35
C THR A 248 27.32 38.01 -18.49
N SER A 249 26.36 38.86 -18.13
CA SER A 249 25.53 39.62 -19.05
C SER A 249 25.85 41.10 -18.93
N LYS A 250 26.28 41.73 -20.02
CA LYS A 250 26.48 43.18 -20.12
C LYS A 250 25.67 43.73 -21.28
N ASN A 251 24.78 44.69 -21.01
CA ASN A 251 23.91 45.31 -22.02
C ASN A 251 23.17 44.28 -22.92
N GLY A 252 22.70 43.16 -22.34
CA GLY A 252 22.00 42.10 -23.06
C GLY A 252 22.90 41.09 -23.81
N LYS A 253 24.22 41.34 -23.91
CA LYS A 253 25.17 40.35 -24.42
C LYS A 253 25.59 39.40 -23.30
N LYS A 254 25.24 38.13 -23.44
CA LYS A 254 25.54 37.06 -22.49
C LYS A 254 26.76 36.27 -22.95
N VAL A 255 27.75 36.15 -22.07
CA VAL A 255 28.94 35.32 -22.27
C VAL A 255 28.95 34.25 -21.18
N ILE A 256 29.17 33.00 -21.58
CA ILE A 256 29.15 31.84 -20.70
C ILE A 256 30.44 31.06 -20.90
N ALA A 257 31.04 30.64 -19.80
CA ALA A 257 32.04 29.59 -19.77
C ALA A 257 31.58 28.50 -18.80
N GLY A 258 31.90 27.24 -19.08
CA GLY A 258 31.54 26.13 -18.22
C GLY A 258 32.53 24.98 -18.29
N LEU A 259 32.61 24.24 -17.21
CA LEU A 259 33.39 23.01 -17.08
C LEU A 259 32.50 21.96 -16.39
N ALA A 260 32.38 20.79 -16.99
CA ALA A 260 31.70 19.64 -16.41
C ALA A 260 32.68 18.48 -16.29
N LEU A 261 32.73 17.88 -15.12
CA LEU A 261 33.47 16.66 -14.83
C LEU A 261 32.44 15.61 -14.44
N GLY A 262 32.52 14.43 -15.04
CA GLY A 262 31.63 13.31 -14.76
C GLY A 262 32.42 12.02 -14.66
N ALA A 263 32.02 11.16 -13.73
CA ALA A 263 32.48 9.78 -13.66
C ALA A 263 31.34 8.88 -13.19
N ASP A 264 31.21 7.69 -13.79
CA ASP A 264 30.08 6.78 -13.56
C ASP A 264 30.51 5.33 -13.22
N GLY A 265 31.77 5.15 -12.81
CA GLY A 265 32.34 3.87 -12.43
C GLY A 265 33.05 3.14 -13.58
N ASP A 266 32.63 3.39 -14.82
CA ASP A 266 33.25 2.81 -16.02
C ASP A 266 34.08 3.84 -16.79
N THR A 267 33.57 5.08 -16.87
CA THR A 267 34.19 6.15 -17.66
C THR A 267 34.34 7.42 -16.84
N ALA A 268 35.28 8.26 -17.27
CA ALA A 268 35.46 9.61 -16.76
C ALA A 268 35.57 10.59 -17.93
N GLU A 269 34.86 11.70 -17.85
CA GLU A 269 34.81 12.71 -18.90
C GLU A 269 34.99 14.12 -18.32
N ILE A 270 35.68 14.96 -19.09
CA ILE A 270 35.80 16.40 -18.84
C ILE A 270 35.32 17.13 -20.09
N ILE A 271 34.27 17.94 -19.93
CA ILE A 271 33.70 18.75 -21.00
C ILE A 271 33.90 20.22 -20.66
N ALA A 272 34.55 20.96 -21.56
CA ALA A 272 34.72 22.40 -21.45
C ALA A 272 33.88 23.12 -22.51
N PHE A 273 33.16 24.17 -22.09
CA PHE A 273 32.41 25.06 -22.96
C PHE A 273 32.94 26.48 -22.80
N ALA A 274 33.59 27.02 -23.83
CA ALA A 274 34.09 28.40 -23.85
C ALA A 274 34.34 28.85 -25.30
N GLN A 275 34.41 30.17 -25.53
CA GLN A 275 34.88 30.73 -26.81
C GLN A 275 36.38 30.49 -27.04
N ARG A 276 37.15 30.47 -25.95
CA ARG A 276 38.59 30.21 -25.94
C ARG A 276 38.94 29.47 -24.66
N PHE A 277 39.72 28.39 -24.78
CA PHE A 277 40.23 27.62 -23.64
C PHE A 277 41.75 27.58 -23.75
N SER A 278 42.48 28.02 -22.72
CA SER A 278 43.95 28.04 -22.75
C SER A 278 44.52 27.52 -21.45
N VAL A 279 45.58 26.72 -21.56
CA VAL A 279 46.48 26.41 -20.44
C VAL A 279 47.56 27.48 -20.43
N VAL A 280 47.80 28.07 -19.25
CA VAL A 280 48.72 29.18 -19.06
C VAL A 280 49.82 28.73 -18.11
N ASP A 281 51.06 29.07 -18.44
CA ASP A 281 52.25 28.81 -17.64
C ASP A 281 53.05 30.11 -17.48
N GLU A 282 53.81 30.21 -16.40
CA GLU A 282 54.68 31.36 -16.13
C GLU A 282 56.12 30.87 -16.00
N VAL A 283 56.92 31.11 -17.05
CA VAL A 283 58.32 30.69 -17.12
C VAL A 283 59.19 31.94 -17.17
N GLY A 284 59.99 32.18 -16.13
CA GLY A 284 60.94 33.30 -16.09
C GLY A 284 60.30 34.70 -16.08
N GLY A 285 59.07 34.82 -15.56
CA GLY A 285 58.33 36.10 -15.48
C GLY A 285 57.59 36.49 -16.76
N ALA A 286 57.58 35.63 -17.78
CA ALA A 286 56.76 35.78 -18.97
C ALA A 286 55.61 34.77 -18.98
N LEU A 287 54.41 35.25 -19.29
CA LEU A 287 53.23 34.40 -19.44
C LEU A 287 53.28 33.69 -20.79
N VAL A 288 53.29 32.36 -20.78
CA VAL A 288 53.31 31.52 -21.98
C VAL A 288 52.03 30.68 -22.01
N THR A 289 51.40 30.53 -23.17
CA THR A 289 50.22 29.67 -23.34
C THR A 289 50.57 28.47 -24.23
N PRO A 290 51.08 27.36 -23.66
CA PRO A 290 51.53 26.22 -24.45
C PRO A 290 50.40 25.52 -25.22
N PHE A 291 49.15 25.64 -24.74
CA PHE A 291 47.97 25.03 -25.36
C PHE A 291 46.81 26.02 -25.36
N VAL A 292 46.19 26.24 -26.52
CA VAL A 292 44.97 27.03 -26.64
C VAL A 292 44.04 26.45 -27.69
N VAL A 293 42.76 26.33 -27.35
CA VAL A 293 41.66 26.10 -28.28
C VAL A 293 41.00 27.45 -28.55
N ASP A 294 41.04 27.87 -29.81
CA ASP A 294 40.44 29.13 -30.25
C ASP A 294 39.83 28.94 -31.63
N ASN A 295 38.62 29.44 -31.82
CA ASN A 295 37.88 29.35 -33.08
C ASN A 295 37.83 27.93 -33.70
N GLY A 296 37.72 26.89 -32.85
CA GLY A 296 37.68 25.49 -33.27
C GLY A 296 39.02 24.89 -33.69
N GLN A 297 40.14 25.62 -33.53
CA GLN A 297 41.49 25.13 -33.80
C GLN A 297 42.29 25.02 -32.51
N VAL A 298 43.18 24.04 -32.46
CA VAL A 298 44.13 23.85 -31.36
C VAL A 298 45.48 24.41 -31.78
N PHE A 299 46.00 25.37 -31.02
CA PHE A 299 47.35 25.88 -31.17
C PHE A 299 48.22 25.35 -30.04
N ILE A 300 49.34 24.74 -30.41
CA ILE A 300 50.31 24.18 -29.48
C ILE A 300 51.67 24.82 -29.80
N ASN A 301 52.30 25.45 -28.81
CA ASN A 301 53.60 26.11 -29.01
C ASN A 301 54.73 25.08 -29.19
N THR A 302 54.74 24.04 -28.36
CA THR A 302 55.70 22.93 -28.45
C THR A 302 55.02 21.66 -27.95
N ALA A 303 55.19 20.55 -28.68
CA ALA A 303 54.64 19.24 -28.32
C ALA A 303 55.75 18.18 -28.38
N VAL A 304 55.85 17.38 -27.32
CA VAL A 304 56.64 16.14 -27.30
C VAL A 304 55.65 14.99 -27.42
N ILE A 305 55.75 14.20 -28.49
CA ILE A 305 54.78 13.14 -28.81
C ILE A 305 55.54 11.82 -28.96
N ASN A 306 55.22 10.82 -28.13
CA ASN A 306 55.83 9.50 -28.21
C ASN A 306 55.47 8.78 -29.52
N THR A 307 54.17 8.74 -29.84
CA THR A 307 53.64 8.14 -31.08
C THR A 307 52.48 8.99 -31.60
N ALA A 308 52.48 9.30 -32.90
CA ALA A 308 51.39 10.02 -33.56
C ALA A 308 50.87 9.20 -34.74
N PHE A 309 49.55 9.00 -34.80
CA PHE A 309 48.88 8.55 -36.02
C PHE A 309 48.18 9.76 -36.64
N ILE A 310 48.66 10.21 -37.80
CA ILE A 310 48.17 11.42 -38.46
C ILE A 310 47.59 11.03 -39.82
N GLN A 311 46.29 11.26 -40.01
CA GLN A 311 45.64 10.99 -41.31
C GLN A 311 46.14 11.94 -42.40
N ASN A 312 46.29 13.22 -42.08
CA ASN A 312 46.77 14.25 -43.00
C ASN A 312 47.59 15.30 -42.23
N ILE A 313 48.74 15.70 -42.77
CA ILE A 313 49.57 16.77 -42.22
C ILE A 313 49.94 17.76 -43.33
N VAL A 314 49.78 19.06 -43.03
CA VAL A 314 50.29 20.14 -43.88
C VAL A 314 51.48 20.76 -43.15
N LEU A 315 52.68 20.59 -43.70
CA LEU A 315 53.92 21.08 -43.12
C LEU A 315 54.26 22.46 -43.70
N GLY A 316 54.52 23.44 -42.82
CA GLY A 316 55.00 24.77 -43.23
C GLY A 316 56.49 25.02 -42.93
N MET A 317 57.18 24.05 -42.33
CA MET A 317 58.55 24.19 -41.81
C MET A 317 59.43 22.98 -42.18
N THR A 318 60.58 22.85 -41.51
CA THR A 318 61.54 21.75 -41.71
C THR A 318 61.31 20.64 -40.70
N LEU A 319 61.32 19.38 -41.16
CA LEU A 319 61.44 18.21 -40.29
C LEU A 319 62.90 17.77 -40.21
N THR A 320 63.42 17.57 -39.01
CA THR A 320 64.82 17.17 -38.79
C THR A 320 64.90 15.97 -37.87
N SER A 321 65.82 15.04 -38.12
CA SER A 321 66.18 14.02 -37.14
C SER A 321 66.89 14.63 -35.93
N GLU A 322 66.73 14.00 -34.77
CA GLU A 322 67.50 14.34 -33.56
C GLU A 322 68.99 14.04 -33.74
N THR A 323 69.31 12.87 -34.30
CA THR A 323 70.69 12.45 -34.58
C THR A 323 71.29 13.33 -35.67
N LYS A 324 72.58 13.66 -35.49
CA LYS A 324 73.37 14.50 -36.39
C LYS A 324 74.56 13.73 -36.96
N ASP A 325 75.06 14.17 -38.10
CA ASP A 325 76.30 13.69 -38.71
C ASP A 325 77.55 14.28 -38.02
N ALA A 326 78.74 13.91 -38.51
CA ALA A 326 80.01 14.40 -38.01
C ALA A 326 80.19 15.93 -38.13
N ASN A 327 79.40 16.60 -38.98
CA ASN A 327 79.42 18.05 -39.19
C ASN A 327 78.33 18.78 -38.38
N GLY A 328 77.56 18.06 -37.55
CA GLY A 328 76.49 18.62 -36.73
C GLY A 328 75.18 18.89 -37.47
N LEU A 329 75.04 18.38 -38.70
CA LEU A 329 73.81 18.49 -39.50
C LEU A 329 72.89 17.30 -39.20
N PRO A 330 71.55 17.47 -39.20
CA PRO A 330 70.64 16.36 -38.97
C PRO A 330 70.78 15.29 -40.07
N LEU A 331 70.70 14.01 -39.69
CA LEU A 331 70.76 12.91 -40.66
C LEU A 331 69.63 12.94 -41.67
N LEU A 332 68.41 13.25 -41.23
CA LEU A 332 67.26 13.46 -42.09
C LEU A 332 66.82 14.92 -41.99
N GLU A 333 66.61 15.56 -43.13
CA GLU A 333 66.09 16.92 -43.21
C GLU A 333 65.10 17.04 -44.37
N ILE A 334 63.87 17.43 -44.06
CA ILE A 334 62.85 17.72 -45.07
C ILE A 334 62.51 19.20 -44.94
N ASN A 335 63.02 20.03 -45.85
CA ASN A 335 62.75 21.46 -45.86
C ASN A 335 61.66 21.76 -46.89
N VAL A 336 60.42 21.90 -46.40
CA VAL A 336 59.25 22.10 -47.26
C VAL A 336 59.30 23.45 -47.98
N LYS A 337 59.83 24.49 -47.34
CA LYS A 337 59.95 25.83 -47.96
C LYS A 337 60.97 25.85 -49.10
N ALA A 338 62.08 25.13 -48.93
CA ALA A 338 63.12 25.02 -49.96
C ALA A 338 62.82 23.93 -51.00
N GLY A 339 61.78 23.11 -50.78
CA GLY A 339 61.46 21.98 -51.65
C GLY A 339 62.52 20.87 -51.62
N THR A 340 63.21 20.67 -50.48
CA THR A 340 64.32 19.71 -50.39
C THR A 340 64.06 18.56 -49.41
N PHE A 341 64.60 17.40 -49.75
CA PHE A 341 64.72 16.23 -48.88
C PHE A 341 66.19 15.81 -48.88
N THR A 342 66.82 15.78 -47.70
CA THR A 342 68.23 15.44 -47.53
C THR A 342 68.38 14.28 -46.57
N LEU A 343 69.16 13.27 -46.98
CA LEU A 343 69.59 12.17 -46.13
C LEU A 343 71.12 12.13 -46.07
N ARG A 344 71.67 12.13 -44.87
CA ARG A 344 73.11 12.16 -44.59
C ARG A 344 73.53 10.89 -43.85
N SER A 345 74.76 10.43 -44.10
CA SER A 345 75.32 9.30 -43.36
C SER A 345 75.71 9.68 -41.93
N ALA A 346 75.44 8.79 -40.98
CA ALA A 346 75.84 8.97 -39.58
C ALA A 346 77.36 8.95 -39.35
N GLY A 347 78.13 8.29 -40.23
CA GLY A 347 79.55 7.96 -40.00
C GLY A 347 80.52 8.61 -40.98
N GLY A 348 80.19 9.78 -41.53
CA GLY A 348 81.04 10.45 -42.53
C GLY A 348 80.95 9.85 -43.94
N GLY A 349 79.93 9.02 -44.20
CA GLY A 349 79.53 8.73 -45.57
C GLY A 349 78.92 9.96 -46.24
N GLY A 350 78.76 9.89 -47.56
CA GLY A 350 78.17 10.96 -48.36
C GLY A 350 76.73 11.32 -48.00
N SER A 351 76.10 12.15 -48.84
CA SER A 351 74.70 12.59 -48.66
C SER A 351 73.91 12.48 -49.96
N ALA A 352 72.60 12.34 -49.83
CA ALA A 352 71.64 12.42 -50.92
C ALA A 352 70.73 13.62 -50.70
N LEU A 353 70.57 14.43 -51.75
CA LEU A 353 69.67 15.58 -51.80
C LEU A 353 68.70 15.39 -52.95
N LEU A 354 67.40 15.37 -52.64
CA LEU A 354 66.33 15.48 -53.61
C LEU A 354 65.74 16.89 -53.55
N ASN A 355 65.63 17.56 -54.69
CA ASN A 355 65.01 18.88 -54.81
C ASN A 355 64.25 19.01 -56.15
N ASN A 356 63.77 20.21 -56.46
CA ASN A 356 63.07 20.51 -57.72
C ASN A 356 63.90 20.24 -58.99
N ASP A 357 65.22 20.20 -58.89
CA ASP A 357 66.12 19.92 -60.02
C ASP A 357 66.43 18.42 -60.16
N GLY A 358 66.06 17.57 -59.19
CA GLY A 358 66.30 16.13 -59.20
C GLY A 358 67.05 15.59 -57.98
N LEU A 359 67.68 14.42 -58.13
CA LEU A 359 68.43 13.72 -57.09
C LEU A 359 69.94 13.88 -57.29
N ALA A 360 70.60 14.51 -56.33
CA ALA A 360 72.05 14.63 -56.24
C ALA A 360 72.61 13.72 -55.14
N VAL A 361 73.73 13.04 -55.43
CA VAL A 361 74.49 12.25 -54.44
C VAL A 361 75.89 12.83 -54.32
N PHE A 362 76.32 13.08 -53.09
CA PHE A 362 77.62 13.61 -52.71
C PHE A 362 78.43 12.56 -51.98
N ASP A 363 79.75 12.60 -52.09
CA ASP A 363 80.64 11.79 -51.25
C ASP A 363 80.92 12.45 -49.88
N ALA A 364 81.79 11.81 -49.08
CA ALA A 364 82.22 12.31 -47.77
C ALA A 364 82.89 13.69 -47.80
N GLY A 365 83.50 14.06 -48.93
CA GLY A 365 84.14 15.37 -49.15
C GLY A 365 83.18 16.44 -49.69
N GLY A 366 81.88 16.12 -49.81
CA GLY A 366 80.88 17.04 -50.35
C GLY A 366 80.93 17.18 -51.88
N VAL A 367 81.66 16.32 -52.58
CA VAL A 367 81.76 16.36 -54.05
C VAL A 367 80.57 15.62 -54.65
N LYS A 368 79.83 16.28 -55.55
CA LYS A 368 78.72 15.66 -56.28
C LYS A 368 79.25 14.55 -57.19
N ARG A 369 78.82 13.31 -56.94
CA ARG A 369 79.18 12.13 -57.73
C ARG A 369 78.12 11.75 -58.75
N THR A 370 76.86 12.03 -58.44
CA THR A 370 75.74 11.67 -59.31
C THR A 370 74.69 12.78 -59.30
N MET A 371 74.07 13.03 -60.46
CA MET A 371 72.87 13.86 -60.61
C MET A 371 71.89 13.13 -61.52
N VAL A 372 70.65 12.96 -61.09
CA VAL A 372 69.57 12.31 -61.85
C VAL A 372 68.37 13.24 -61.89
N GLY A 373 67.72 13.39 -63.05
CA GLY A 373 66.44 14.10 -63.18
C GLY A 373 66.52 15.60 -63.48
N ARG A 374 67.72 16.17 -63.60
CA ARG A 374 67.90 17.57 -64.04
C ARG A 374 67.69 17.67 -65.55
N LEU A 375 66.45 17.94 -65.94
CA LEU A 375 66.09 18.23 -67.33
C LEU A 375 66.28 19.73 -67.57
N SER A 376 67.09 20.07 -68.57
CA SER A 376 67.47 21.44 -68.95
C SER A 376 66.31 22.25 -69.52
#